data_AF-A0A7L1H3V4-F1
#
_entry.id   AF-A0A7L1H3V4-F1
#
_cell.length_a   1.000
_cell.length_b   1.000
_cell.length_c   1.000
_cell.angle_alpha   90.00
_cell.angle_beta   90.00
_cell.angle_gamma   90.00
#
_symmetry.space_group_name_H-M   'P 1'
#
loop_
_entity.id
_entity.type
_entity.pdbx_description
1 polymer ?
#
loop_
_entity_poly.entity_id
_entity_poly.type
_entity_poly.pdbx_seq_one_letter_code
_entity_poly.pdbx_strand_id
1 'polypeptide(L)'
;GAVEPVTPLKAVLWGRVGNVSSRALQPSWISFGSTVTHRRRLRFALDVYDSSWSSQLLQPPRYSLGELINVEASVDTSHQLPLRVFVAECVASPSTAERLRHEVITDDG
;
A
#
# COMPACT_ATOMS: atom_id res chain seq x y z
N GLY A 1 7.23 25.96 -4.48
CA GLY A 1 6.15 26.94 -4.59
C GLY A 1 4.99 26.27 -5.27
N ALA A 2 3.85 26.11 -4.59
CA ALA A 2 2.67 25.49 -5.17
C ALA A 2 1.98 26.52 -6.06
N VAL A 3 1.75 26.16 -7.32
CA VAL A 3 0.89 26.93 -8.23
C VAL A 3 -0.52 26.38 -8.03
N GLU A 4 -1.42 27.19 -7.48
CA GLU A 4 -2.83 26.85 -7.26
C GLU A 4 -3.57 26.76 -8.61
N PRO A 5 -4.26 25.64 -8.93
CA PRO A 5 -5.13 25.58 -10.09
C PRO A 5 -6.51 26.16 -9.75
N VAL A 6 -6.83 27.33 -10.32
CA VAL A 6 -8.17 27.91 -10.22
C VAL A 6 -9.08 27.21 -11.23
N THR A 7 -10.08 26.47 -10.75
CA THR A 7 -11.05 25.79 -11.63
C THR A 7 -12.36 26.59 -11.67
N PRO A 8 -12.92 26.91 -12.86
CA PRO A 8 -14.14 27.68 -12.95
C PRO A 8 -15.37 26.82 -12.61
N LEU A 9 -16.26 27.37 -11.78
CA LEU A 9 -17.58 26.80 -11.53
C LEU A 9 -18.46 26.98 -12.77
N LYS A 10 -19.02 25.89 -13.30
CA LYS A 10 -19.96 25.96 -14.43
C LYS A 10 -21.40 26.04 -13.87
N ALA A 11 -21.96 27.25 -13.86
CA ALA A 11 -23.37 27.44 -13.56
C ALA A 11 -24.20 27.14 -14.81
N VAL A 12 -25.18 26.23 -14.69
CA VAL A 12 -26.19 26.02 -15.73
C VAL A 12 -27.39 26.90 -15.40
N LEU A 13 -27.61 27.95 -16.19
CA LEU A 13 -28.77 28.82 -16.09
C LEU A 13 -29.81 28.38 -17.12
N TRP A 14 -31.01 28.02 -16.66
CA TRP A 14 -32.16 27.83 -17.53
C TRP A 14 -32.96 29.13 -17.57
N GLY A 15 -33.10 29.73 -18.75
CA GLY A 15 -33.87 30.96 -18.94
C GLY A 15 -35.35 30.73 -18.69
N ARG A 16 -35.97 31.50 -17.79
CA ARG A 16 -37.43 31.50 -17.61
C ARG A 16 -38.03 32.74 -18.24
N VAL A 17 -39.07 32.55 -19.05
CA VAL A 17 -39.90 33.62 -19.61
C VAL A 17 -40.94 34.01 -18.57
N GLY A 18 -40.76 35.16 -17.90
CA GLY A 18 -41.77 35.76 -17.03
C GLY A 18 -41.24 36.25 -15.67
N ASN A 19 -41.79 37.37 -15.20
CA ASN A 19 -41.43 38.02 -13.94
C ASN A 19 -42.03 37.26 -12.75
N VAL A 20 -41.19 36.56 -11.99
CA VAL A 20 -41.57 35.98 -10.70
C VAL A 20 -40.50 36.34 -9.69
N SER A 21 -40.88 36.96 -8.58
CA SER A 21 -39.96 37.30 -7.49
C SER A 21 -39.38 36.03 -6.87
N SER A 22 -38.12 35.70 -7.15
CA SER A 22 -37.46 34.53 -6.55
C SER A 22 -36.88 34.91 -5.19
N ARG A 23 -37.47 34.41 -4.10
CA ARG A 23 -36.72 34.28 -2.84
C ARG A 23 -35.49 33.43 -3.11
N ALA A 24 -34.36 33.77 -2.49
CA ALA A 24 -33.09 33.08 -2.69
C ALA A 24 -33.27 31.58 -2.39
N LEU A 25 -33.11 30.74 -3.42
CA LEU A 25 -33.00 29.30 -3.26
C LEU A 25 -31.71 29.03 -2.50
N GLN A 26 -31.79 28.42 -1.30
CA GLN A 26 -30.59 27.94 -0.61
C GLN A 26 -29.95 26.85 -1.47
N PRO A 27 -28.74 27.06 -2.01
CA PRO A 27 -28.07 26.01 -2.76
C PRO A 27 -27.71 24.86 -1.82
N SER A 28 -28.15 23.65 -2.16
CA SER A 28 -27.75 22.41 -1.50
C SER A 28 -26.34 22.03 -1.94
N TRP A 29 -25.33 22.74 -1.43
CA TRP A 29 -23.94 22.39 -1.68
C TRP A 29 -23.59 21.11 -0.91
N ILE A 30 -23.51 19.97 -1.59
CA ILE A 30 -22.75 18.84 -1.10
C ILE A 30 -21.35 19.02 -1.69
N SER A 31 -20.40 19.38 -0.83
CA SER A 31 -18.98 19.47 -1.21
C SER A 31 -18.47 18.08 -1.58
N PHE A 32 -18.01 17.90 -2.81
CA PHE A 32 -17.17 16.75 -3.15
C PHE A 32 -15.82 16.96 -2.46
N GLY A 33 -15.61 16.26 -1.33
CA GLY A 33 -14.30 16.17 -0.70
C GLY A 33 -13.38 15.36 -1.61
N SER A 34 -12.42 16.02 -2.25
CA SER A 34 -11.33 15.34 -2.94
C SER A 34 -10.54 14.53 -1.92
N THR A 35 -10.54 13.19 -2.03
CA THR A 35 -9.67 12.33 -1.23
C THR A 35 -8.22 12.61 -1.60
N VAL A 36 -7.53 13.38 -0.76
CA VAL A 36 -6.07 13.49 -0.83
C VAL A 36 -5.49 12.08 -0.65
N THR A 37 -4.95 11.50 -1.72
CA THR A 37 -4.38 10.16 -1.69
C THR A 37 -3.02 10.23 -0.99
N HIS A 38 -2.95 9.93 0.30
CA HIS A 38 -1.68 9.84 1.02
C HIS A 38 -0.99 8.53 0.66
N ARG A 39 -0.02 8.56 -0.27
CA ARG A 39 0.85 7.40 -0.55
C ARG A 39 1.81 7.17 0.63
N ARG A 40 1.46 6.29 1.57
CA ARG A 40 2.38 5.81 2.63
C ARG A 40 3.20 4.65 2.10
N ARG A 41 4.50 4.63 2.39
CA ARG A 41 5.38 3.50 2.07
C ARG A 41 5.37 2.55 3.27
N LEU A 42 4.95 1.31 3.03
CA LEU A 42 5.13 0.22 3.98
C LEU A 42 6.60 -0.22 3.95
N ARG A 43 7.16 -0.54 5.11
CA ARG A 43 8.51 -1.11 5.22
C ARG A 43 8.36 -2.58 5.55
N PHE A 44 8.66 -3.44 4.59
CA PHE A 44 8.71 -4.89 4.78
C PHE A 44 10.12 -5.33 5.13
N ALA A 45 10.23 -6.39 5.92
CA ALA A 45 11.49 -7.05 6.22
C ALA A 45 11.34 -8.57 6.09
N LEU A 46 12.45 -9.22 5.78
CA LEU A 46 12.58 -10.67 5.71
C LEU A 46 13.80 -11.06 6.53
N ASP A 47 13.58 -11.72 7.64
CA ASP A 47 14.61 -12.00 8.63
C ASP A 47 14.70 -13.49 8.91
N VAL A 48 15.92 -13.98 9.15
CA VAL A 48 16.16 -15.40 9.44
C VAL A 48 16.26 -15.58 10.95
N TYR A 49 15.59 -16.60 11.48
CA TYR A 49 15.50 -16.89 12.91
C TYR A 49 16.19 -18.21 13.29
N ASP A 50 16.50 -18.34 14.58
CA ASP A 50 16.90 -19.63 15.15
C ASP A 50 15.77 -20.68 15.10
N SER A 51 16.11 -21.92 15.41
CA SER A 51 15.15 -23.05 15.41
C SER A 51 14.00 -22.90 16.39
N SER A 52 14.17 -22.07 17.43
CA SER A 52 13.16 -21.80 18.46
C SER A 52 12.26 -20.60 18.15
N TRP A 53 12.49 -19.90 17.04
CA TRP A 53 11.82 -18.63 16.67
C TRP A 53 11.99 -17.51 17.72
N SER A 54 12.99 -17.63 18.61
CA SER A 54 13.14 -16.68 19.72
C SER A 54 14.06 -15.51 19.38
N SER A 55 15.05 -15.74 18.52
CA SER A 55 16.02 -14.73 18.13
C SER A 55 16.31 -14.71 16.64
N GLN A 56 16.44 -13.48 16.09
CA GLN A 56 16.92 -13.25 14.74
C GLN A 56 18.42 -13.55 14.66
N LEU A 57 18.84 -14.21 13.59
CA LEU A 57 20.24 -14.44 13.28
C LEU A 57 20.89 -13.15 12.75
N LEU A 58 21.86 -12.64 13.50
CA LEU A 58 22.56 -11.38 13.19
C LEU A 58 23.61 -11.51 12.08
N GLN A 59 24.04 -12.74 11.77
CA GLN A 59 25.03 -13.02 10.74
C GLN A 59 24.47 -14.03 9.74
N PRO A 60 24.92 -14.02 8.47
CA PRO A 60 24.50 -15.01 7.48
C PRO A 60 24.87 -16.42 7.95
N PRO A 61 23.88 -17.27 8.28
CA PRO A 61 24.15 -18.62 8.74
C PRO A 61 24.67 -19.50 7.60
N ARG A 62 25.43 -20.53 7.97
CA ARG A 62 25.79 -21.62 7.06
C ARG A 62 24.85 -22.78 7.32
N TYR A 63 24.15 -23.22 6.28
CA TYR A 63 23.25 -24.36 6.36
C TYR A 63 23.86 -25.60 5.73
N SER A 64 23.56 -26.75 6.34
CA SER A 64 23.81 -28.07 5.79
C SER A 64 22.54 -28.61 5.13
N LEU A 65 22.71 -29.53 4.17
CA LEU A 65 21.57 -30.19 3.54
C LEU A 65 20.76 -30.95 4.58
N GLY A 66 19.44 -30.75 4.57
CA GLY A 66 18.50 -31.34 5.53
C GLY A 66 18.21 -30.46 6.73
N GLU A 67 18.89 -29.32 6.89
CA GLU A 67 18.54 -28.33 7.91
C GLU A 67 17.35 -27.47 7.46
N LEU A 68 16.54 -27.05 8.43
CA LEU A 68 15.41 -26.15 8.21
C LEU A 68 15.88 -24.69 8.35
N ILE A 69 15.32 -23.83 7.52
CA ILE A 69 15.55 -22.39 7.54
C ILE A 69 14.27 -21.73 8.04
N ASN A 70 14.34 -21.05 9.18
CA ASN A 70 13.22 -20.28 9.71
C ASN A 70 13.31 -18.85 9.18
N VAL A 71 12.33 -18.44 8.39
CA VAL A 71 12.27 -17.12 7.77
C VAL A 71 10.97 -16.43 8.20
N GLU A 72 11.09 -15.22 8.74
CA GLU A 72 9.97 -14.37 9.11
C GLU A 72 9.80 -13.24 8.09
N ALA A 73 8.57 -13.04 7.60
CA ALA A 73 8.18 -11.87 6.83
C ALA A 73 7.39 -10.91 7.72
N SER A 74 7.87 -9.67 7.85
CA SER A 74 7.26 -8.67 8.73
C SER A 74 7.01 -7.34 7.99
N VAL A 75 6.15 -6.50 8.57
CA VAL A 75 5.89 -5.14 8.10
C VAL A 75 5.92 -4.19 9.30
N ASP A 76 6.53 -3.02 9.11
CA ASP A 76 6.53 -1.97 10.12
C ASP A 76 5.11 -1.44 10.35
N THR A 77 4.61 -1.66 11.57
CA THR A 77 3.29 -1.25 12.05
C THR A 77 3.35 0.04 12.87
N SER A 78 4.38 0.87 12.72
CA SER A 78 4.42 2.24 13.27
C SER A 78 3.21 3.10 12.85
N HIS A 79 2.44 2.64 11.86
CA HIS A 79 1.12 3.14 11.54
C HIS A 79 0.04 2.46 12.41
N GLN A 80 -0.84 3.25 13.03
CA GLN A 80 -1.95 2.81 13.92
C GLN A 80 -3.06 1.97 13.24
N LEU A 81 -2.79 1.37 12.08
CA LEU A 81 -3.72 0.53 11.33
C LEU A 81 -3.25 -0.93 11.43
N PRO A 82 -4.14 -1.87 11.79
CA PRO A 82 -3.79 -3.29 11.78
C PRO A 82 -3.52 -3.73 10.33
N LEU A 83 -2.34 -4.28 10.08
CA LEU A 83 -1.93 -4.81 8.78
C LEU A 83 -1.71 -6.32 8.89
N ARG A 84 -1.92 -7.02 7.77
CA ARG A 84 -1.62 -8.44 7.61
C ARG A 84 -0.67 -8.60 6.43
N VAL A 85 0.39 -9.38 6.62
CA VAL A 85 1.35 -9.72 5.57
C VAL A 85 0.94 -11.03 4.91
N PHE A 86 0.99 -11.06 3.58
CA PHE A 86 0.83 -12.26 2.76
C PHE A 86 2.07 -12.40 1.87
N VAL A 87 2.56 -13.62 1.70
CA VAL A 87 3.69 -13.93 0.82
C VAL A 87 3.13 -14.54 -0.45
N ALA A 88 3.14 -13.78 -1.54
CA ALA A 88 2.58 -14.24 -2.80
C ALA A 88 3.52 -15.17 -3.57
N GLU A 89 4.84 -14.92 -3.45
CA GLU A 89 5.86 -15.67 -4.15
C GLU A 89 7.15 -15.68 -3.32
N CYS A 90 7.84 -16.81 -3.29
CA CYS A 90 9.17 -16.94 -2.72
C CYS A 90 10.03 -17.79 -3.65
N VAL A 91 11.18 -17.25 -4.06
CA VAL A 91 12.06 -17.88 -5.05
C VAL A 91 13.49 -17.91 -4.55
N ALA A 92 14.07 -19.09 -4.50
CA ALA A 92 15.48 -19.29 -4.23
C ALA A 92 16.28 -19.15 -5.54
N SER A 93 17.34 -18.35 -5.53
CA SER A 93 18.30 -18.26 -6.62
C SER A 93 19.73 -18.10 -6.08
N PRO A 94 20.75 -18.63 -6.80
CA PRO A 94 22.15 -18.43 -6.44
C PRO A 94 22.59 -16.96 -6.56
N SER A 95 21.96 -16.18 -7.43
CA SER A 95 22.14 -14.73 -7.53
C SER A 95 20.97 -14.05 -8.23
N THR A 96 20.77 -12.76 -7.96
CA THR A 96 19.69 -11.94 -8.53
C THR A 96 19.75 -11.77 -10.06
N ALA A 97 20.90 -12.02 -10.67
CA ALA A 97 21.10 -11.90 -12.12
C ALA A 97 20.92 -13.23 -12.87
N GLU A 98 20.93 -14.35 -12.16
CA GLU A 98 20.96 -15.67 -12.79
C GLU A 98 19.56 -16.17 -13.14
N ARG A 99 19.48 -17.01 -14.18
CA ARG A 99 18.20 -17.59 -14.64
C ARG A 99 17.75 -18.75 -13.75
N LEU A 100 18.66 -19.39 -13.02
CA LEU A 100 18.31 -20.52 -12.16
C LEU A 100 17.44 -20.01 -11.02
N ARG A 101 16.18 -20.48 -10.97
CA ARG A 101 15.21 -20.12 -9.94
C ARG A 101 14.52 -21.38 -9.47
N HIS A 102 14.34 -21.48 -8.17
CA HIS A 102 13.58 -22.54 -7.55
C HIS A 102 12.45 -21.92 -6.73
N GLU A 103 11.22 -22.30 -7.08
CA GLU A 103 10.01 -21.80 -6.45
C GLU A 103 9.80 -22.48 -5.11
N VAL A 104 9.67 -21.69 -4.05
CA VAL A 104 9.40 -22.14 -2.67
C VAL A 104 7.94 -21.88 -2.29
N ILE A 105 7.40 -20.73 -2.70
CA ILE A 105 5.98 -20.35 -2.55
C ILE A 105 5.54 -19.79 -3.91
N THR A 106 4.38 -20.20 -4.41
CA THR A 106 3.78 -19.75 -5.69
C THR A 106 2.28 -19.52 -5.53
N ASP A 107 1.63 -19.01 -6.57
CA ASP A 107 0.17 -18.94 -6.68
C ASP A 107 -0.54 -18.18 -5.55
N ASP A 108 0.07 -17.07 -5.11
CA ASP A 108 -0.44 -16.18 -4.06
C ASP A 108 -0.45 -16.78 -2.63
N GLY A 109 0.26 -17.90 -2.41
CA GLY A 109 0.49 -18.49 -1.07
C GLY A 109 0.20 -19.97 -0.98
#